data_AF-A0A1G5RWW5-F1
#
_entry.id   AF-A0A1G5RWW5-F1
#
_cell.length_a   1.000
_cell.length_b   1.000
_cell.length_c   1.000
_cell.angle_alpha   90.00
_cell.angle_beta   90.00
_cell.angle_gamma   90.00
#
_symmetry.space_group_name_H-M   'P 1'
#
loop_
_entity.id
_entity.type
_entity.pdbx_description
1 polymer ?
#
loop_
_entity_poly.entity_id
_entity_poly.type
_entity_poly.pdbx_seq_one_letter_code
_entity_poly.pdbx_strand_id
1 'polypeptide(L)' 'MRKKEAIKNALIGGIISAILSFVVNYFLIPMPTDVFSNGIGNGISGLLSGGLSAFATVMVLTSEKGRTTLKKIMVEAK' A
#
# COMPACT_ATOMS: atom_id res chain seq x y z
N MET A 1 6.60 -3.74 19.63
CA MET A 1 6.51 -4.23 18.24
C MET A 1 7.58 -5.29 17.97
N ARG A 2 7.22 -6.45 17.43
CA ARG A 2 8.20 -7.29 16.74
C ARG A 2 8.41 -6.70 15.35
N LYS A 3 9.50 -5.95 15.14
CA LYS A 3 9.86 -5.30 13.86
C LYS A 3 9.69 -6.25 12.65
N LYS A 4 9.88 -7.55 12.87
CA LYS A 4 9.65 -8.64 11.91
C LYS A 4 8.23 -8.68 11.32
N GLU A 5 7.19 -8.45 12.12
CA GLU A 5 5.80 -8.48 11.64
C GLU A 5 5.47 -7.25 10.78
N ALA A 6 5.97 -6.08 11.17
CA ALA A 6 5.80 -4.86 10.38
C ALA A 6 6.47 -4.98 9.01
N ILE A 7 7.69 -5.53 8.96
CA ILE A 7 8.41 -5.77 7.70
C ILE A 7 7.69 -6.83 6.85
N LYS A 8 7.21 -7.92 7.46
CA LYS A 8 6.45 -8.96 6.76
C LYS A 8 5.17 -8.39 6.13
N ASN A 9 4.42 -7.58 6.88
CA ASN A 9 3.18 -6.98 6.41
C ASN A 9 3.42 -5.93 5.33
N ALA A 10 4.46 -5.10 5.46
CA ALA A 10 4.85 -4.13 4.43
C ALA A 10 5.29 -4.83 3.14
N LEU A 11 6.04 -5.94 3.24
CA LEU A 11 6.46 -6.73 2.09
C LEU A 11 5.27 -7.36 1.36
N ILE A 12 4.34 -8.00 2.09
CA ILE A 12 3.15 -8.61 1.51
C ILE A 12 2.26 -7.54 0.86
N GLY A 13 2.00 -6.42 1.56
CA GLY A 13 1.21 -5.31 1.03
C GLY A 13 1.84 -4.69 -0.21
N GLY A 14 3.16 -4.51 -0.21
CA GLY A 14 3.92 -4.03 -1.37
C GLY A 14 3.82 -4.97 -2.58
N ILE A 15 4.00 -6.28 -2.39
CA ILE A 15 3.92 -7.26 -3.48
C ILE A 15 2.51 -7.26 -4.11
N ILE A 16 1.45 -7.32 -3.28
CA ILE A 16 0.07 -7.32 -3.78
C ILE A 16 -0.21 -6.04 -4.58
N SER A 17 0.22 -4.89 -4.07
CA SER A 17 -0.01 -3.60 -4.71
C SER A 17 0.79 -3.44 -6.00
N ALA A 18 2.01 -4.00 -6.06
CA ALA A 18 2.84 -4.04 -7.26
C ALA A 18 2.18 -4.86 -8.37
N ILE A 19 1.71 -6.08 -8.03
CA ILE A 19 1.02 -6.97 -8.96
C ILE A 19 -0.25 -6.29 -9.49
N LEU A 20 -1.05 -5.72 -8.59
CA LEU A 20 -2.31 -5.08 -8.98
C LEU A 20 -2.07 -3.87 -9.89
N SER A 21 -1.10 -3.02 -9.55
CA SER A 21 -0.76 -1.83 -10.36
C SER A 21 -0.19 -2.21 -11.72
N PHE A 22 0.64 -3.26 -11.78
CA PHE A 22 1.14 -3.82 -13.05
C PHE A 22 0.00 -4.38 -13.90
N VAL A 23 -0.87 -5.21 -13.33
CA VAL A 23 -2.00 -5.81 -14.06
C VAL A 23 -2.93 -4.75 -14.63
N VAL A 24 -3.29 -3.74 -13.82
CA VAL A 24 -4.15 -2.65 -14.25
C VAL A 24 -3.50 -1.82 -15.37
N ASN A 25 -2.22 -1.45 -15.22
CA ASN A 25 -1.56 -0.62 -16.22
C ASN A 25 -1.13 -1.36 -17.49
N TYR A 26 -0.88 -2.67 -17.40
CA TYR A 26 -0.47 -3.47 -18.55
C TYR A 26 -1.67 -3.99 -19.35
N PHE A 27 -2.75 -4.43 -18.68
CA PHE A 27 -3.88 -5.10 -19.34
C PHE A 27 -5.16 -4.27 -19.45
N LEU A 28 -5.39 -3.29 -18.55
CA LEU A 28 -6.68 -2.58 -18.48
C LEU A 28 -6.63 -1.13 -18.99
N ILE A 29 -5.49 -0.44 -18.87
CA ILE A 29 -5.34 0.98 -19.26
C ILE A 29 -4.46 1.11 -20.51
N PRO A 30 -4.99 1.51 -21.67
CA PRO A 30 -4.18 1.79 -22.85
C PRO A 30 -3.52 3.18 -22.73
N MET A 31 -2.23 3.23 -22.36
CA MET A 31 -1.40 4.45 -22.35
C MET A 31 -0.17 4.24 -23.25
N PRO A 32 0.07 5.08 -24.28
CA PRO A 32 1.14 4.83 -25.25
C PRO A 32 2.44 5.61 -24.93
N THR A 33 3.51 4.87 -24.64
CA THR A 33 4.93 5.26 -24.76
C THR A 33 5.82 4.02 -24.92
N ASP A 34 5.65 3.03 -24.06
CA ASP A 34 6.17 1.65 -24.16
C ASP A 34 5.46 0.81 -23.08
N VAL A 35 4.69 -0.22 -23.46
CA VAL A 35 3.77 -0.93 -22.55
C VAL A 35 4.53 -1.63 -21.42
N PHE A 36 5.72 -2.15 -21.72
CA PHE A 36 6.56 -2.82 -20.74
C PHE A 36 7.14 -1.84 -19.72
N SER A 37 7.69 -0.72 -20.18
CA SER A 37 8.23 0.34 -19.32
C SER A 37 7.13 0.99 -18.46
N ASN A 38 5.92 1.18 -19.02
CA ASN A 38 4.76 1.68 -18.27
C ASN A 38 4.31 0.68 -17.18
N GLY A 39 4.29 -0.62 -17.50
CA GLY A 39 3.98 -1.68 -16.55
C GLY A 39 4.99 -1.70 -15.38
N ILE A 40 6.29 -1.65 -15.67
CA ILE A 40 7.34 -1.60 -14.63
C ILE A 40 7.20 -0.35 -13.76
N GLY A 41 7.03 0.84 -14.36
CA GLY A 41 6.90 2.09 -13.61
C GLY A 41 5.71 2.08 -12.65
N ASN A 42 4.58 1.55 -13.10
CA ASN A 42 3.39 1.41 -12.25
C ASN A 42 3.53 0.30 -11.22
N GLY A 43 4.19 -0.82 -11.54
CA GLY A 43 4.50 -1.88 -10.59
C GLY A 43 5.37 -1.38 -9.44
N ILE A 44 6.44 -0.62 -9.73
CA ILE A 44 7.30 0.01 -8.72
C ILE A 44 6.51 1.01 -7.88
N SER A 45 5.73 1.88 -8.52
CA SER A 45 4.91 2.87 -7.82
C SER A 45 3.86 2.21 -6.92
N GLY A 46 3.24 1.12 -7.38
CA GLY A 46 2.32 0.30 -6.60
C GLY A 46 3.00 -0.37 -5.40
N LEU A 47 4.20 -0.93 -5.59
CA LEU A 47 4.99 -1.53 -4.52
C LEU A 47 5.29 -0.52 -3.41
N LEU A 48 5.75 0.67 -3.78
CA LEU A 48 6.13 1.72 -2.84
C LEU A 48 4.90 2.28 -2.11
N SER A 49 3.84 2.65 -2.83
CA SER A 49 2.63 3.20 -2.22
C SER A 49 1.90 2.20 -1.33
N GLY A 50 1.77 0.95 -1.78
CA GLY A 50 1.21 -0.16 -1.00
C GLY A 50 2.05 -0.53 0.22
N GLY A 51 3.36 -0.63 0.05
CA GLY A 51 4.28 -0.95 1.14
C GLY A 51 4.31 0.15 2.22
N LEU A 52 4.37 1.42 1.81
CA LEU A 52 4.37 2.56 2.73
C LEU A 52 3.03 2.73 3.44
N SER A 53 1.90 2.55 2.75
CA SER A 53 0.58 2.62 3.38
C SER A 53 0.34 1.48 4.39
N ALA A 54 0.77 0.25 4.07
CA ALA A 54 0.72 -0.88 5.00
C ALA A 54 1.61 -0.64 6.23
N PHE A 55 2.82 -0.11 6.03
CA PHE A 55 3.72 0.26 7.12
C PHE A 55 3.13 1.36 8.01
N ALA A 56 2.63 2.44 7.42
CA ALA A 56 1.99 3.54 8.14
C ALA A 56 0.76 3.07 8.93
N THR A 57 -0.08 2.22 8.32
CA THR A 57 -1.26 1.65 8.97
C THR A 57 -0.89 0.82 10.20
N VAL A 58 0.14 -0.03 10.10
CA VAL A 58 0.65 -0.80 11.24
C VAL A 58 1.13 0.14 12.35
N MET A 59 1.90 1.18 12.01
CA MET A 59 2.42 2.16 12.98
C MET A 59 1.28 2.91 13.69
N VAL A 60 0.27 3.38 12.96
CA VAL A 60 -0.88 4.09 13.51
C VAL A 60 -1.68 3.18 14.44
N LEU A 61 -2.03 1.96 13.99
CA LEU A 61 -2.81 1.00 14.78
C LEU A 61 -2.08 0.52 16.03
N THR A 62 -0.75 0.37 15.97
CA THR A 62 0.02 -0.05 17.14
C THR A 62 0.34 1.10 18.09
N SER A 63 0.33 2.36 17.65
CA SER A 63 0.47 3.52 18.55
C SER A 63 -0.80 3.81 19.35
N GLU A 64 -0.67 4.13 20.64
CA GLU A 64 -1.82 4.48 21.49
C GLU A 64 -2.53 5.76 21.01
N LYS A 65 -1.76 6.77 20.57
CA LYS A 65 -2.31 7.99 19.97
C LYS A 65 -3.11 7.68 18.70
N GLY A 66 -2.56 6.89 17.79
CA GLY A 66 -3.22 6.52 16.54
C GLY A 66 -4.48 5.68 16.77
N ARG A 67 -4.47 4.76 17.74
CA ARG A 67 -5.65 3.98 18.14
C ARG A 67 -6.77 4.87 18.71
N THR A 68 -6.41 5.88 19.49
CA THR A 68 -7.35 6.82 20.10
C THR A 68 -7.97 7.74 19.03
N THR A 69 -7.15 8.27 18.12
CA THR A 69 -7.61 9.07 16.98
C THR A 69 -8.53 8.27 16.06
N LEU A 70 -8.19 7.02 15.74
CA LEU A 70 -9.04 6.14 14.93
C LEU A 70 -10.39 5.88 15.59
N LYS A 71 -10.41 5.56 16.88
CA LYS A 71 -11.67 5.37 17.62
C LYS A 71 -12.54 6.63 17.59
N LYS A 72 -11.94 7.81 17.72
CA LYS A 72 -12.66 9.08 17.67
C LYS A 72 -13.30 9.32 16.30
N ILE A 73 -12.55 9.12 15.22
CA ILE A 73 -13.06 9.22 13.83
C ILE A 73 -14.20 8.22 13.59
N MET A 74 -14.07 6.98 14.04
CA MET A 74 -15.11 5.95 13.86
C MET A 74 -16.40 6.25 14.64
N VAL A 75 -16.31 6.99 15.74
CA VAL A 75 -17.48 7.44 16.51
C VAL A 75 -18.16 8.64 15.86
N GLU A 76 -17.38 9.57 15.30
CA GLU A 76 -17.91 10.76 14.59
C GLU A 76 -18.49 10.42 13.21
N ALA A 77 -18.06 9.32 12.59
CA ALA A 77 -18.56 8.86 11.29
C ALA A 77 -19.87 8.06 11.37
N LYS A 78 -20.46 7.90 12.56
CA LYS A 78 -21.68 7.13 12.83
C LYS A 78 -22.85 8.05 13.17
#